data_AF-F5H4X9-F1
#
_entry.id   AF-F5H4X9-F1
#
_cell.length_a   1.000
_cell.length_b   1.000
_cell.length_c   1.000
_cell.angle_alpha   90.00
_cell.angle_beta   90.00
_cell.angle_gamma   90.00
#
_symmetry.space_group_name_H-M   'P 1'
#
loop_
_entity.id
_entity.type
_entity.pdbx_description
1 polymer ?
#
loop_
_entity_poly.entity_id
_entity_poly.type
_entity_poly.pdbx_seq_one_letter_code
_entity_poly.pdbx_strand_id
1 'polypeptide(L)'
;MTGAGISTESGIPDYRSEKVGLYARTDRRPIQHGDFVRSAPIRQRYWARNFVGWPQFSSHQPNPAHWALSTWEKLGKLYWLVTQNVDALHTKAGSRRLTELHGCMD
;
A
#
# COMPACT_ATOMS: atom_id res chain seq x y z
N MET A 1 12.41 5.01 5.76
CA MET A 1 11.11 5.31 5.12
C MET A 1 10.93 4.38 3.93
N THR A 2 9.73 3.86 3.67
CA THR A 2 9.43 2.97 2.53
C THR A 2 8.30 3.53 1.66
N GLY A 3 8.24 3.07 0.40
CA GLY A 3 7.17 3.38 -0.55
C GLY A 3 6.83 2.16 -1.39
N ALA A 4 5.96 2.35 -2.40
CA ALA A 4 5.29 1.24 -3.10
C ALA A 4 6.25 0.23 -3.76
N GLY A 5 7.47 0.65 -4.11
CA GLY A 5 8.51 -0.22 -4.66
C GLY A 5 8.80 -1.46 -3.81
N ILE A 6 8.75 -1.35 -2.47
CA ILE A 6 9.03 -2.49 -1.58
C ILE A 6 7.99 -3.61 -1.70
N SER A 7 6.78 -3.31 -2.19
CA SER A 7 5.67 -4.26 -2.30
C SER A 7 5.53 -4.85 -3.71
N THR A 8 6.37 -4.45 -4.66
CA THR A 8 6.33 -4.95 -6.05
C THR A 8 6.60 -6.45 -6.14
N GLU A 9 7.57 -6.96 -5.40
CA GLU A 9 7.86 -8.39 -5.28
C GLU A 9 6.75 -9.17 -4.54
N SER A 10 5.87 -8.46 -3.83
CA SER A 10 4.65 -9.04 -3.24
C SER A 10 3.47 -9.07 -4.22
N GLY A 11 3.67 -8.70 -5.49
CA GLY A 11 2.62 -8.68 -6.51
C GLY A 11 1.80 -7.38 -6.55
N ILE A 12 2.12 -6.39 -5.72
CA ILE A 12 1.42 -5.10 -5.69
C ILE A 12 2.17 -4.12 -6.60
N PRO A 13 1.58 -3.68 -7.72
CA PRO A 13 2.25 -2.76 -8.62
C PRO A 13 2.50 -1.41 -7.94
N ASP A 14 3.65 -0.81 -8.24
CA ASP A 14 3.89 0.58 -7.86
C ASP A 14 3.14 1.54 -8.80
N TYR A 15 3.30 2.84 -8.55
CA TYR A 15 2.62 3.86 -9.33
C TYR A 15 3.40 4.32 -10.56
N ARG A 16 4.74 4.39 -10.45
CA ARG A 16 5.57 5.24 -11.32
C ARG A 16 6.71 4.51 -12.03
N SER A 17 6.99 3.24 -11.73
CA SER A 17 8.07 2.55 -12.42
C SER A 17 7.83 2.53 -13.93
N GLU A 18 8.88 2.78 -14.70
CA GLU A 18 8.80 2.83 -16.15
C GLU A 18 8.29 1.49 -16.69
N LYS A 19 7.37 1.50 -17.67
CA LYS A 19 6.73 0.33 -18.29
C LYS A 19 5.87 -0.54 -17.38
N VAL A 20 6.08 -0.49 -16.05
CA VAL A 20 5.45 -1.42 -15.10
C VAL A 20 4.49 -0.78 -14.10
N GLY A 21 4.69 0.50 -13.78
CA GLY A 21 3.87 1.23 -12.83
C GLY A 21 2.48 1.54 -13.37
N LEU A 22 1.53 1.70 -12.45
CA LEU A 22 0.12 1.92 -12.78
C LEU A 22 -0.10 3.09 -13.74
N TYR A 23 0.63 4.20 -13.57
CA TYR A 23 0.50 5.39 -14.42
C TYR A 23 1.18 5.25 -15.78
N ALA A 24 2.15 4.35 -15.90
CA ALA A 24 2.81 4.05 -17.17
C ALA A 24 1.98 3.06 -18.03
N ARG A 25 1.24 2.15 -17.38
CA ARG A 25 0.44 1.12 -18.07
C ARG A 25 -1.02 1.48 -18.30
N THR A 26 -1.56 2.48 -17.59
CA THR A 26 -2.99 2.77 -17.60
C THR A 26 -3.31 4.27 -17.46
N ASP A 27 -4.47 4.66 -17.98
CA ASP A 27 -5.07 5.98 -17.73
C ASP A 27 -5.79 6.06 -16.38
N ARG A 28 -5.65 5.05 -15.51
CA ARG A 28 -6.24 5.10 -14.18
C ARG A 28 -5.54 6.20 -13.38
N ARG A 29 -6.34 7.14 -12.90
CA ARG A 29 -5.90 8.23 -12.03
C ARG A 29 -6.54 8.10 -10.65
N PRO A 30 -5.87 8.63 -9.60
CA PRO A 30 -6.44 8.66 -8.26
C PRO A 30 -7.76 9.42 -8.25
N ILE A 31 -8.67 8.98 -7.39
CA ILE A 31 -9.81 9.80 -7.01
C ILE A 31 -9.30 11.03 -6.24
N GLN A 32 -9.82 12.21 -6.54
CA GLN A 32 -9.49 13.41 -5.77
C GLN A 32 -10.34 13.47 -4.52
N HIS A 33 -9.74 13.86 -3.39
CA HIS A 33 -10.42 13.94 -2.08
C HIS A 33 -11.70 14.79 -2.17
N GLY A 34 -11.62 15.96 -2.81
CA GLY A 34 -12.77 16.85 -2.96
C GLY A 34 -13.93 16.20 -3.71
N ASP A 35 -13.66 15.42 -4.75
CA ASP A 35 -14.70 14.76 -5.55
C ASP A 35 -15.36 13.62 -4.77
N PHE A 36 -14.57 12.86 -4.02
CA PHE A 36 -15.07 11.82 -3.12
C PHE A 36 -16.01 12.41 -2.06
N VAL A 37 -15.63 13.51 -1.41
CA VAL A 37 -16.45 14.14 -0.36
C VAL A 37 -17.74 14.74 -0.94
N ARG A 38 -17.68 15.37 -2.11
CA ARG A 38 -18.81 16.12 -2.67
C ARG A 38 -19.83 15.29 -3.45
N SER A 39 -19.47 14.09 -3.93
CA SER A 39 -20.32 13.35 -4.87
C SER A 39 -20.61 11.91 -4.43
N ALA A 40 -21.89 11.63 -4.14
CA ALA A 40 -22.34 10.28 -3.78
C ALA A 40 -22.14 9.25 -4.91
N PRO A 41 -22.44 9.54 -6.19
CA PRO A 41 -22.14 8.61 -7.29
C PRO A 41 -20.65 8.27 -7.41
N ILE A 42 -19.76 9.24 -7.14
CA ILE A 42 -18.31 9.02 -7.15
C ILE A 42 -17.91 8.09 -5.99
N ARG A 43 -18.47 8.28 -4.79
CA ARG A 43 -18.25 7.35 -3.66
C ARG A 43 -18.74 5.94 -3.96
N GLN A 44 -19.93 5.80 -4.54
CA GLN A 44 -20.46 4.49 -4.93
C GLN A 44 -19.53 3.77 -5.91
N ARG A 45 -19.05 4.48 -6.95
CA ARG A 45 -18.09 3.92 -7.91
C ARG A 45 -16.77 3.54 -7.25
N TYR A 46 -16.26 4.38 -6.36
CA TYR A 46 -15.03 4.09 -5.60
C TYR A 46 -15.20 2.82 -4.76
N TRP A 47 -16.25 2.74 -3.95
CA TRP A 47 -16.49 1.59 -3.07
C TRP A 47 -16.79 0.32 -3.84
N ALA A 48 -17.57 0.37 -4.92
CA ALA A 48 -17.82 -0.80 -5.77
C ALA A 48 -16.51 -1.40 -6.32
N ARG A 49 -15.59 -0.55 -6.79
CA ARG A 49 -14.28 -1.00 -7.28
C ARG A 49 -13.40 -1.58 -6.17
N ASN A 50 -13.35 -0.93 -5.01
CA ASN A 50 -12.57 -1.41 -3.87
C ASN A 50 -13.11 -2.73 -3.35
N PHE A 51 -14.43 -2.85 -3.21
CA PHE A 51 -15.10 -4.08 -2.76
C PHE A 51 -14.75 -5.28 -3.66
N VAL A 52 -14.81 -5.12 -4.98
CA VAL A 52 -14.46 -6.19 -5.94
C VAL A 52 -12.97 -6.55 -5.86
N GLY A 53 -12.09 -5.57 -5.68
CA GLY A 53 -10.64 -5.80 -5.59
C GLY A 53 -10.15 -6.29 -4.22
N TRP A 54 -10.96 -6.14 -3.18
CA TRP A 54 -10.54 -6.35 -1.79
C TRP A 54 -10.04 -7.76 -1.47
N PRO A 55 -10.71 -8.86 -1.90
CA PRO A 55 -10.24 -10.20 -1.59
C PRO A 55 -8.83 -10.47 -2.14
N GLN A 56 -8.55 -10.01 -3.37
CA GLN A 56 -7.21 -10.14 -3.94
C GLN A 56 -6.22 -9.22 -3.20
N PHE A 57 -6.58 -7.95 -2.99
CA PHE A 57 -5.67 -6.98 -2.37
C PHE A 57 -5.25 -7.41 -0.95
N SER A 58 -6.21 -7.81 -0.12
CA SER A 58 -5.95 -8.24 1.26
C SER A 58 -5.18 -9.56 1.36
N SER A 59 -5.20 -10.40 0.32
CA SER A 59 -4.50 -11.69 0.29
C SER A 59 -2.98 -11.60 0.12
N HIS A 60 -2.45 -10.46 -0.37
CA HIS A 60 -1.01 -10.29 -0.58
C HIS A 60 -0.23 -10.49 0.72
N GLN A 61 0.93 -11.14 0.58
CA GLN A 61 1.82 -11.48 1.69
C GLN A 61 3.07 -10.59 1.67
N PRO A 62 3.71 -10.37 2.83
CA PRO A 62 5.00 -9.71 2.87
C PRO A 62 6.04 -10.48 2.04
N ASN A 63 7.14 -9.81 1.71
CA ASN A 63 8.29 -10.39 1.01
C ASN A 63 9.57 -10.23 1.86
N PRO A 64 10.73 -10.76 1.42
CA PRO A 64 12.00 -10.70 2.17
C PRO A 64 12.37 -9.32 2.70
N ALA A 65 12.10 -8.24 1.96
CA ALA A 65 12.39 -6.89 2.42
C ALA A 65 11.58 -6.50 3.67
N HIS A 66 10.30 -6.88 3.72
CA HIS A 66 9.44 -6.61 4.88
C HIS A 66 9.90 -7.39 6.12
N TRP A 67 10.22 -8.69 5.96
CA TRP A 67 10.71 -9.51 7.08
C TRP A 67 12.08 -9.06 7.55
N ALA A 68 12.96 -8.60 6.66
CA ALA A 68 14.26 -8.05 7.03
C ALA A 68 14.11 -6.80 7.92
N LEU A 69 13.23 -5.87 7.54
CA LEU A 69 12.97 -4.66 8.33
C LEU A 69 12.37 -4.98 9.71
N SER A 70 11.39 -5.88 9.76
CA SER A 70 10.82 -6.41 11.01
C SER A 70 11.89 -7.07 11.90
N THR A 71 12.84 -7.80 11.29
CA THR A 71 13.95 -8.42 12.01
C THR A 71 14.92 -7.37 12.55
N TRP A 72 15.26 -6.34 11.77
CA TRP A 72 16.11 -5.25 12.23
C TRP A 72 15.49 -4.45 13.37
N GLU A 73 14.17 -4.29 13.38
CA GLU A 73 13.43 -3.72 14.50
C GLU A 73 13.61 -4.57 15.77
N LYS A 74 13.38 -5.89 15.67
CA LYS A 74 13.54 -6.83 16.81
C LYS A 74 14.97 -6.86 17.35
N LEU A 75 15.97 -6.67 16.50
CA LEU A 75 17.37 -6.58 16.88
C LEU A 75 17.79 -5.19 17.40
N GLY A 76 16.86 -4.24 17.50
CA GLY A 76 17.15 -2.87 17.95
C GLY A 76 17.96 -2.03 16.97
N LYS A 77 18.15 -2.50 15.73
CA LYS A 77 18.90 -1.79 14.68
C LYS A 77 18.05 -0.80 13.89
N LEU A 78 16.73 -0.98 13.92
CA LEU A 78 15.76 -0.08 13.31
C LEU A 78 14.96 0.59 14.43
N TYR A 79 15.08 1.92 14.55
CA TYR A 79 14.37 2.68 15.56
C TYR A 79 12.90 2.92 15.18
N TRP A 80 12.62 3.32 13.95
CA TRP A 80 11.25 3.62 13.52
C TRP A 80 11.09 3.44 12.01
N LEU A 81 9.96 2.85 11.61
CA LEU A 81 9.60 2.66 10.22
C LEU A 81 8.44 3.58 9.85
N VAL A 82 8.62 4.37 8.80
CA VAL A 82 7.55 5.18 8.20
C VAL A 82 7.28 4.64 6.81
N THR A 83 6.04 4.29 6.50
CA THR A 83 5.63 3.81 5.17
C THR A 83 4.61 4.74 4.53
N GLN A 84 4.74 4.93 3.23
CA GLN A 84 3.72 5.58 2.38
C GLN A 84 2.67 4.59 1.86
N ASN A 85 2.89 3.29 2.06
CA ASN A 85 2.01 2.24 1.54
C ASN A 85 0.78 2.11 2.43
N VAL A 86 -0.30 1.59 1.85
CA VAL A 86 -1.60 1.35 2.49
C VAL A 86 -1.97 -0.14 2.45
N ASP A 87 -0.97 -1.02 2.29
CA ASP A 87 -1.10 -2.46 1.97
C ASP A 87 -1.01 -3.42 3.16
N ALA A 88 -0.82 -2.89 4.37
CA ALA A 88 -0.61 -3.62 5.62
C ALA A 88 0.58 -4.60 5.63
N LEU A 89 1.46 -4.63 4.62
CA LEU A 89 2.47 -5.68 4.52
C LEU A 89 3.54 -5.58 5.62
N HIS A 90 3.85 -4.37 6.10
CA HIS A 90 4.74 -4.19 7.26
C HIS A 90 4.12 -4.71 8.56
N THR A 91 2.81 -4.49 8.74
CA THR A 91 2.03 -5.00 9.88
C THR A 91 1.98 -6.52 9.83
N LYS A 92 1.67 -7.11 8.67
CA LYS A 92 1.69 -8.57 8.45
C LYS A 92 3.09 -9.19 8.66
N ALA A 93 4.16 -8.45 8.35
CA ALA A 93 5.53 -8.88 8.64
C ALA A 93 5.92 -8.78 10.13
N GLY A 94 5.06 -8.20 10.96
CA GLY A 94 5.25 -8.08 12.41
C GLY A 94 6.05 -6.85 12.85
N SER A 95 6.15 -5.81 12.01
CA SER A 95 6.72 -4.52 12.42
C SER A 95 5.80 -3.86 13.44
N ARG A 96 6.35 -3.31 14.53
CA ARG A 96 5.57 -2.67 15.60
C ARG A 96 5.87 -1.19 15.74
N ARG A 97 7.10 -0.77 15.46
CA ARG A 97 7.52 0.65 15.47
C ARG A 97 7.25 1.28 14.11
N LEU A 98 5.97 1.37 13.76
CA LEU A 98 5.49 1.71 12.42
C LEU A 98 4.59 2.95 12.44
N THR A 99 4.77 3.83 11.45
CA THR A 99 3.82 4.88 11.08
C THR A 99 3.38 4.69 9.64
N GLU A 100 2.08 4.54 9.45
CA GLU A 100 1.41 4.46 8.14
C GLU A 100 0.96 5.86 7.71
N LEU A 101 1.83 6.55 6.97
CA LEU A 101 1.67 7.98 6.67
C LEU A 101 0.37 8.30 5.92
N HIS A 102 -0.11 7.36 5.09
CA HIS A 102 -1.31 7.52 4.28
C HIS A 102 -2.49 6.65 4.80
N GLY A 103 -2.38 6.12 6.03
CA GLY A 103 -3.32 5.16 6.59
C GLY A 103 -3.12 3.74 6.07
N CYS A 104 -4.12 2.88 6.28
CA CYS A 104 -4.16 1.49 5.84
C CYS A 104 -5.53 1.19 5.20
N MET A 105 -5.60 0.24 4.26
CA MET A 105 -6.85 -0.21 3.64
C MET A 105 -7.54 -1.38 4.35
N ASP A 106 -7.05 -1.84 5.50
CA ASP A 106 -7.61 -2.95 6.31
C ASP A 106 -9.08 -2.80 6.72
#